data_AF-A0A954VD68-F1
#
_entry.id   AF-A0A954VD68-F1
#
_cell.length_a   1.000
_cell.length_b   1.000
_cell.length_c   1.000
_cell.angle_alpha   90.00
_cell.angle_beta   90.00
_cell.angle_gamma   90.00
#
_symmetry.space_group_name_H-M   'P 1'
#
loop_
_entity.id
_entity.type
_entity.pdbx_description
1 polymer ?
#
loop_
_entity_poly.entity_id
_entity_poly.type
_entity_poly.pdbx_seq_one_letter_code
_entity_poly.pdbx_strand_id
1 'polypeptide(L)'
;NLSEAIIARASLRNTTPLGFTKEQLYATASYQAKELRGVDFGSNDLSGWNFREQGLLEASFVGTNLTDSDFRHADLRNANLSFATDGLPYGPPAILDNAHFVSADLRGAAISDPTFAETTNALLPDGAVQGLRLPRDQYLVVRNYVGLSRDDLELTSVIIQTEMVIESGGALKLVFDADRWNSLITFDEGIPVTLDGTLDLTFADDVDINSQLGRTWKIFDWTGVAPEGEFSVYSHYDWDLASLYTSGEVTLIGVPTILPGDYNHNGVVDAADYTVWKDRFGSAMALDADGNQDGAIDAADYTIWKDNYGLTSITAMSSAVSEPSGALLAASTALLLLKRRIAVDVG
;
A
#
# COMPACT_ATOMS: atom_id res chain seq x y z
N ASN A 1 -4.62 -30.20 -15.89
CA ASN A 1 -4.57 -29.56 -14.57
C ASN A 1 -3.59 -28.39 -14.69
N LEU A 2 -4.00 -27.16 -14.35
CA LEU A 2 -3.15 -25.96 -14.41
C LEU A 2 -2.87 -25.38 -13.02
N SER A 3 -3.16 -26.11 -11.93
CA SER A 3 -3.07 -25.63 -10.53
C SER A 3 -1.73 -25.02 -10.11
N GLU A 4 -0.64 -25.44 -10.75
CA GLU A 4 0.72 -24.97 -10.44
C GLU A 4 1.29 -24.06 -11.54
N ALA A 5 0.47 -23.69 -12.54
CA ALA A 5 0.92 -22.91 -13.67
C ALA A 5 1.16 -21.45 -13.27
N ILE A 6 2.40 -21.00 -13.45
CA ILE A 6 2.81 -19.59 -13.38
C ILE A 6 2.75 -19.03 -14.80
N ILE A 7 1.86 -18.08 -15.04
CA ILE A 7 1.55 -17.57 -16.39
C ILE A 7 1.85 -16.09 -16.59
N ALA A 8 2.52 -15.43 -15.63
CA ALA A 8 2.96 -14.04 -15.81
C ALA A 8 3.70 -13.88 -17.16
N ARG A 9 3.28 -12.88 -17.95
CA ARG A 9 3.79 -12.57 -19.30
C ARG A 9 3.61 -13.68 -20.35
N ALA A 10 2.80 -14.70 -20.07
CA ALA A 10 2.46 -15.73 -21.05
C ALA A 10 1.47 -15.18 -22.10
N SER A 11 1.51 -15.75 -23.31
CA SER A 11 0.49 -15.47 -24.32
C SER A 11 -0.62 -16.51 -24.25
N LEU A 12 -1.82 -16.03 -23.95
CA LEU A 12 -3.10 -16.76 -24.04
C LEU A 12 -3.94 -16.22 -25.20
N ARG A 13 -3.32 -15.59 -26.19
CA ARG A 13 -4.00 -14.96 -27.32
C ARG A 13 -4.76 -15.99 -28.15
N ASN A 14 -6.01 -15.70 -28.50
CA ASN A 14 -6.83 -16.55 -29.37
C ASN A 14 -6.92 -18.02 -28.90
N THR A 15 -7.06 -18.24 -27.59
CA THR A 15 -7.11 -19.58 -26.98
C THR A 15 -8.54 -20.05 -26.69
N THR A 16 -9.47 -19.13 -26.43
CA THR A 16 -10.89 -19.45 -26.17
C THR A 16 -11.58 -20.16 -27.35
N PRO A 17 -11.31 -19.83 -28.64
CA PRO A 17 -11.86 -20.61 -29.75
C PRO A 17 -11.30 -22.05 -29.84
N LEU A 18 -10.17 -22.31 -29.15
CA LEU A 18 -9.53 -23.61 -29.06
C LEU A 18 -9.96 -24.39 -27.80
N GLY A 19 -10.91 -23.86 -27.03
CA GLY A 19 -11.48 -24.50 -25.84
C GLY A 19 -10.81 -24.11 -24.52
N PHE A 20 -10.01 -23.05 -24.47
CA PHE A 20 -9.57 -22.49 -23.19
C PHE A 20 -10.76 -21.85 -22.45
N THR A 21 -10.89 -22.16 -21.16
CA THR A 21 -12.06 -21.80 -20.34
C THR A 21 -11.64 -20.93 -19.16
N LYS A 22 -12.61 -20.20 -18.59
CA LYS A 22 -12.38 -19.42 -17.37
C LYS A 22 -11.95 -20.30 -16.21
N GLU A 23 -12.50 -21.50 -16.07
CA GLU A 23 -12.14 -22.45 -15.02
C GLU A 23 -10.67 -22.87 -15.13
N GLN A 24 -10.14 -22.99 -16.34
CA GLN A 24 -8.72 -23.27 -16.57
C GLN A 24 -7.83 -22.09 -16.19
N LEU A 25 -8.22 -20.85 -16.51
CA LEU A 25 -7.52 -19.66 -16.04
C LEU A 25 -7.55 -19.57 -14.51
N TYR A 26 -8.73 -19.73 -13.91
CA TYR A 26 -8.93 -19.58 -12.46
C TYR A 26 -8.20 -20.64 -11.67
N ALA A 27 -8.01 -21.82 -12.25
CA ALA A 27 -7.21 -22.86 -11.63
C ALA A 27 -5.72 -22.50 -11.57
N THR A 28 -5.19 -21.56 -12.37
CA THR A 28 -3.74 -21.26 -12.37
C THR A 28 -3.24 -20.72 -11.04
N ALA A 29 -2.00 -21.05 -10.67
CA ALA A 29 -1.35 -20.50 -9.48
C ALA A 29 -1.27 -18.97 -9.56
N SER A 30 -0.95 -18.42 -10.74
CA SER A 30 -0.96 -16.96 -10.97
C SER A 30 -2.32 -16.31 -10.70
N TYR A 31 -3.45 -16.89 -11.13
CA TYR A 31 -4.76 -16.30 -10.86
C TYR A 31 -5.10 -16.31 -9.37
N GLN A 32 -4.75 -17.39 -8.67
CA GLN A 32 -4.97 -17.52 -7.21
C GLN A 32 -4.10 -16.53 -6.43
N ALA A 33 -2.86 -16.31 -6.87
CA ALA A 33 -1.94 -15.34 -6.30
C ALA A 33 -2.23 -13.88 -6.70
N LYS A 34 -3.23 -13.63 -7.56
CA LYS A 34 -3.53 -12.31 -8.14
C LYS A 34 -2.40 -11.73 -9.00
N GLU A 35 -1.59 -12.59 -9.63
CA GLU A 35 -0.41 -12.23 -10.41
C GLU A 35 -0.56 -12.56 -11.90
N LEU A 36 -1.34 -11.75 -12.62
CA LEU A 36 -1.58 -11.89 -14.07
C LEU A 36 -0.80 -10.84 -14.89
N ARG A 37 0.29 -10.30 -14.34
CA ARG A 37 1.10 -9.26 -14.97
C ARG A 37 1.51 -9.66 -16.38
N GLY A 38 1.26 -8.78 -17.34
CA GLY A 38 1.73 -8.90 -18.72
C GLY A 38 1.12 -10.05 -19.53
N VAL A 39 0.12 -10.76 -19.01
CA VAL A 39 -0.53 -11.84 -19.76
C VAL A 39 -1.19 -11.27 -21.01
N ASP A 40 -0.97 -11.89 -22.16
CA ASP A 40 -1.65 -11.52 -23.41
C ASP A 40 -2.93 -12.34 -23.56
N PHE A 41 -4.04 -11.71 -23.19
CA PHE A 41 -5.42 -12.19 -23.34
C PHE A 41 -6.05 -11.83 -24.70
N GLY A 42 -5.29 -11.25 -25.63
CA GLY A 42 -5.84 -10.70 -26.86
C GLY A 42 -6.68 -11.67 -27.71
N SER A 43 -7.60 -11.12 -28.49
CA SER A 43 -8.39 -11.87 -29.48
C SER A 43 -9.17 -13.07 -28.89
N ASN A 44 -9.62 -12.96 -27.64
CA ASN A 44 -10.45 -13.96 -26.98
C ASN A 44 -11.89 -13.47 -26.78
N ASP A 45 -12.79 -14.42 -26.51
CA ASP A 45 -14.08 -14.14 -25.87
C ASP A 45 -13.99 -14.42 -24.38
N LEU A 46 -13.86 -13.36 -23.59
CA LEU A 46 -13.77 -13.42 -22.12
C LEU A 46 -15.03 -12.88 -21.47
N SER A 47 -16.15 -12.85 -22.20
CA SER A 47 -17.41 -12.33 -21.67
C SER A 47 -17.82 -13.00 -20.36
N GLY A 48 -18.17 -12.18 -19.36
CA GLY A 48 -18.53 -12.63 -18.01
C GLY A 48 -17.39 -13.21 -17.18
N TRP A 49 -16.12 -13.01 -17.57
CA TRP A 49 -14.99 -13.49 -16.78
C TRP A 49 -14.73 -12.54 -15.58
N ASN A 50 -14.39 -13.15 -14.45
CA ASN A 50 -14.01 -12.48 -13.22
C ASN A 50 -12.50 -12.21 -13.17
N PHE A 51 -12.14 -10.93 -13.13
CA PHE A 51 -10.80 -10.38 -12.91
C PHE A 51 -10.73 -9.48 -11.67
N ARG A 52 -11.67 -9.62 -10.72
CA ARG A 52 -11.68 -8.84 -9.48
C ARG A 52 -10.36 -8.95 -8.74
N GLU A 53 -9.84 -7.80 -8.33
CA GLU A 53 -8.60 -7.66 -7.54
C GLU A 53 -7.35 -8.26 -8.20
N GLN A 54 -7.40 -8.63 -9.48
CA GLN A 54 -6.26 -9.23 -10.16
C GLN A 54 -5.18 -8.17 -10.47
N GLY A 55 -3.91 -8.56 -10.32
CA GLY A 55 -2.76 -7.82 -10.79
C GLY A 55 -2.56 -8.01 -12.30
N LEU A 56 -3.04 -7.07 -13.10
CA LEU A 56 -3.05 -7.09 -14.56
C LEU A 56 -2.14 -6.00 -15.17
N LEU A 57 -1.16 -5.51 -14.40
CA LEU A 57 -0.14 -4.56 -14.86
C LEU A 57 0.44 -5.04 -16.20
N GLU A 58 0.46 -4.17 -17.22
CA GLU A 58 0.95 -4.47 -18.58
C GLU A 58 0.21 -5.59 -19.34
N ALA A 59 -0.93 -6.10 -18.86
CA ALA A 59 -1.69 -7.14 -19.56
C ALA A 59 -2.26 -6.63 -20.89
N SER A 60 -2.44 -7.52 -21.87
CA SER A 60 -3.01 -7.19 -23.18
C SER A 60 -4.39 -7.82 -23.35
N PHE A 61 -5.39 -6.99 -23.64
CA PHE A 61 -6.77 -7.36 -23.97
C PHE A 61 -7.13 -6.94 -25.41
N VAL A 62 -6.14 -6.74 -26.26
CA VAL A 62 -6.30 -6.25 -27.64
C VAL A 62 -7.30 -7.12 -28.42
N GLY A 63 -8.38 -6.49 -28.91
CA GLY A 63 -9.44 -7.14 -29.69
C GLY A 63 -10.19 -8.26 -28.95
N THR A 64 -10.30 -8.15 -27.63
CA THR A 64 -10.97 -9.14 -26.77
C THR A 64 -12.42 -8.73 -26.50
N ASN A 65 -13.35 -9.69 -26.52
CA ASN A 65 -14.68 -9.46 -25.99
C ASN A 65 -14.66 -9.52 -24.46
N LEU A 66 -14.89 -8.39 -23.79
CA LEU A 66 -14.93 -8.23 -22.34
C LEU A 66 -16.34 -7.91 -21.83
N THR A 67 -17.39 -8.12 -22.64
CA THR A 67 -18.78 -7.89 -22.23
C THR A 67 -19.09 -8.56 -20.89
N ASP A 68 -19.73 -7.85 -19.96
CA ASP A 68 -20.10 -8.34 -18.61
C ASP A 68 -18.91 -8.81 -17.73
N SER A 69 -17.67 -8.51 -18.11
CA SER A 69 -16.49 -8.92 -17.32
C SER A 69 -16.30 -8.04 -16.09
N ASP A 70 -15.75 -8.62 -15.03
CA ASP A 70 -15.62 -7.97 -13.73
C ASP A 70 -14.15 -7.64 -13.39
N PHE A 71 -13.78 -6.37 -13.47
CA PHE A 71 -12.44 -5.85 -13.15
C PHE A 71 -12.42 -5.02 -11.86
N ARG A 72 -13.44 -5.14 -11.00
CA ARG A 72 -13.52 -4.31 -9.79
C ARG A 72 -12.28 -4.50 -8.91
N HIS A 73 -11.70 -3.37 -8.48
CA HIS A 73 -10.45 -3.30 -7.70
C HIS A 73 -9.19 -3.88 -8.39
N ALA A 74 -9.24 -4.20 -9.68
CA ALA A 74 -8.10 -4.73 -10.41
C ALA A 74 -7.01 -3.66 -10.63
N ASP A 75 -5.76 -4.11 -10.76
CA ASP A 75 -4.64 -3.29 -11.17
C ASP A 75 -4.40 -3.46 -12.66
N LEU A 76 -4.88 -2.51 -13.47
CA LEU A 76 -4.78 -2.49 -14.93
C LEU A 76 -3.79 -1.44 -15.42
N ARG A 77 -2.89 -0.97 -14.55
CA ARG A 77 -1.90 0.03 -14.94
C ARG A 77 -1.15 -0.42 -16.19
N ASN A 78 -0.99 0.46 -17.15
CA ASN A 78 -0.31 0.17 -18.43
C ASN A 78 -0.91 -1.00 -19.25
N ALA A 79 -2.10 -1.50 -18.93
CA ALA A 79 -2.73 -2.55 -19.71
C ALA A 79 -3.17 -2.04 -21.08
N ASN A 80 -3.16 -2.90 -22.09
CA ASN A 80 -3.61 -2.55 -23.43
C ASN A 80 -5.00 -3.11 -23.70
N LEU A 81 -6.02 -2.24 -23.68
CA LEU A 81 -7.41 -2.53 -24.04
C LEU A 81 -7.79 -1.86 -25.38
N SER A 82 -6.81 -1.48 -26.21
CA SER A 82 -7.03 -0.77 -27.47
C SER A 82 -7.43 -1.71 -28.61
N PHE A 83 -7.76 -1.11 -29.76
CA PHE A 83 -7.83 -1.82 -31.03
C PHE A 83 -6.55 -2.62 -31.33
N ALA A 84 -6.69 -3.72 -32.08
CA ALA A 84 -5.54 -4.39 -32.69
C ALA A 84 -4.91 -3.47 -33.73
N THR A 85 -3.72 -2.96 -33.43
CA THR A 85 -2.94 -2.08 -34.33
C THR A 85 -1.98 -2.86 -35.21
N ASP A 86 -2.07 -4.20 -35.22
CA ASP A 86 -1.21 -5.20 -35.85
C ASP A 86 -1.17 -5.13 -37.40
N GLY A 87 -1.43 -3.97 -38.01
CA GLY A 87 -1.32 -3.73 -39.45
C GLY A 87 -2.40 -4.35 -40.32
N LEU A 88 -3.36 -5.07 -39.72
CA LEU A 88 -4.55 -5.56 -40.41
C LEU A 88 -5.70 -4.56 -40.21
N PRO A 89 -6.35 -4.07 -41.27
CA PRO A 89 -7.25 -2.92 -41.19
C PRO A 89 -8.58 -3.16 -40.43
N TYR A 90 -8.80 -4.31 -39.77
CA TYR A 90 -10.11 -4.70 -39.21
C TYR A 90 -10.05 -5.72 -38.06
N GLY A 91 -9.14 -5.58 -37.09
CA GLY A 91 -9.37 -6.26 -35.80
C GLY A 91 -10.55 -5.58 -35.07
N PRO A 92 -11.55 -6.29 -34.53
CA PRO A 92 -12.58 -5.64 -33.74
C PRO A 92 -11.94 -4.95 -32.51
N PRO A 93 -12.48 -3.81 -32.04
CA PRO A 93 -12.09 -3.25 -30.75
C PRO A 93 -12.24 -4.29 -29.63
N ALA A 94 -11.56 -4.06 -28.51
CA ALA A 94 -12.02 -4.67 -27.28
C ALA A 94 -13.46 -4.22 -27.01
N ILE A 95 -14.37 -5.16 -26.77
CA ILE A 95 -15.78 -4.86 -26.48
C ILE A 95 -15.92 -4.74 -24.98
N LEU A 96 -16.29 -3.57 -24.48
CA LEU A 96 -16.36 -3.26 -23.04
C LEU A 96 -17.79 -3.10 -22.52
N ASP A 97 -18.79 -3.49 -23.32
CA ASP A 97 -20.20 -3.34 -22.97
C ASP A 97 -20.49 -3.97 -21.59
N ASN A 98 -20.91 -3.14 -20.62
CA ASN A 98 -21.19 -3.57 -19.25
C ASN A 98 -19.98 -4.23 -18.54
N ALA A 99 -18.75 -3.89 -18.92
CA ALA A 99 -17.57 -4.23 -18.13
C ALA A 99 -17.52 -3.37 -16.85
N HIS A 100 -17.12 -3.98 -15.73
CA HIS A 100 -17.12 -3.31 -14.42
C HIS A 100 -15.69 -2.98 -13.96
N PHE A 101 -15.31 -1.70 -13.95
CA PHE A 101 -14.00 -1.19 -13.50
C PHE A 101 -14.08 -0.44 -12.16
N VAL A 102 -15.12 -0.68 -11.35
CA VAL A 102 -15.30 0.03 -10.07
C VAL A 102 -14.03 -0.08 -9.21
N SER A 103 -13.50 1.07 -8.79
CA SER A 103 -12.26 1.18 -8.02
C SER A 103 -11.02 0.48 -8.63
N ALA A 104 -11.00 0.25 -9.94
CA ALA A 104 -9.83 -0.27 -10.65
C ALA A 104 -8.78 0.84 -10.88
N ASP A 105 -7.52 0.44 -11.02
CA ASP A 105 -6.43 1.36 -11.39
C ASP A 105 -6.10 1.19 -12.89
N LEU A 106 -6.57 2.12 -13.72
CA LEU A 106 -6.37 2.12 -15.18
C LEU A 106 -5.26 3.07 -15.63
N ARG A 107 -4.47 3.66 -14.73
CA ARG A 107 -3.47 4.67 -15.11
C ARG A 107 -2.49 4.14 -16.17
N GLY A 108 -2.31 4.91 -17.25
CA GLY A 108 -1.51 4.50 -18.41
C GLY A 108 -2.10 3.40 -19.29
N ALA A 109 -3.30 2.88 -18.96
CA ALA A 109 -3.94 1.88 -19.79
C ALA A 109 -4.36 2.49 -21.14
N ALA A 110 -4.08 1.78 -22.23
CA ALA A 110 -4.57 2.17 -23.54
C ALA A 110 -6.01 1.70 -23.70
N ILE A 111 -6.98 2.59 -23.54
CA ILE A 111 -8.41 2.32 -23.72
C ILE A 111 -9.00 3.28 -24.75
N SER A 112 -9.74 2.76 -25.73
CA SER A 112 -10.19 3.55 -26.87
C SER A 112 -11.45 4.36 -26.57
N ASP A 113 -12.35 3.82 -25.74
CA ASP A 113 -13.55 4.51 -25.27
C ASP A 113 -14.10 3.79 -24.01
N PRO A 114 -13.88 4.31 -22.79
CA PRO A 114 -14.39 3.69 -21.57
C PRO A 114 -15.88 3.97 -21.32
N THR A 115 -16.57 4.76 -22.16
CA THR A 115 -17.93 5.25 -21.87
C THR A 115 -18.99 4.16 -21.71
N PHE A 116 -18.73 2.96 -22.23
CA PHE A 116 -19.64 1.81 -22.13
C PHE A 116 -19.42 0.95 -20.87
N ALA A 117 -18.44 1.32 -20.04
CA ALA A 117 -18.06 0.57 -18.84
C ALA A 117 -18.40 1.34 -17.56
N GLU A 118 -18.60 0.61 -16.46
CA GLU A 118 -18.80 1.20 -15.13
C GLU A 118 -17.44 1.57 -14.52
N THR A 119 -17.16 2.87 -14.38
CA THR A 119 -15.86 3.39 -13.91
C THR A 119 -15.95 4.12 -12.57
N THR A 120 -17.00 3.88 -11.78
CA THR A 120 -17.17 4.50 -10.46
C THR A 120 -15.92 4.31 -9.59
N ASN A 121 -15.38 5.41 -9.05
CA ASN A 121 -14.13 5.45 -8.27
C ASN A 121 -12.86 4.91 -8.97
N ALA A 122 -12.91 4.58 -10.26
CA ALA A 122 -11.72 4.11 -10.98
C ALA A 122 -10.70 5.24 -11.14
N LEU A 123 -9.42 4.90 -11.03
CA LEU A 123 -8.33 5.78 -11.48
C LEU A 123 -8.26 5.65 -13.00
N LEU A 124 -8.71 6.66 -13.73
CA LEU A 124 -8.75 6.65 -15.20
C LEU A 124 -7.33 6.63 -15.81
N PRO A 125 -7.19 6.37 -17.12
CA PRO A 125 -5.88 6.33 -17.79
C PRO A 125 -4.99 7.55 -17.56
N ASP A 126 -5.59 8.72 -17.41
CA ASP A 126 -4.94 10.01 -17.13
C ASP A 126 -4.80 10.31 -15.62
N GLY A 127 -5.18 9.38 -14.75
CA GLY A 127 -5.14 9.52 -13.29
C GLY A 127 -6.34 10.23 -12.68
N ALA A 128 -7.30 10.67 -13.49
CA ALA A 128 -8.49 11.33 -12.99
C ALA A 128 -9.43 10.35 -12.28
N VAL A 129 -10.08 10.85 -11.24
CA VAL A 129 -11.25 10.24 -10.61
C VAL A 129 -12.36 11.28 -10.64
N GLN A 130 -13.39 11.07 -11.47
CA GLN A 130 -14.44 12.06 -11.69
C GLN A 130 -15.20 12.47 -10.41
N GLY A 131 -15.23 11.56 -9.43
CA GLY A 131 -15.76 11.74 -8.08
C GLY A 131 -15.41 10.50 -7.27
N LEU A 132 -14.90 10.68 -6.06
CA LEU A 132 -14.46 9.58 -5.20
C LEU A 132 -15.44 9.43 -4.03
N ARG A 133 -16.24 8.37 -4.04
CA ARG A 133 -17.15 8.04 -2.94
C ARG A 133 -16.91 6.61 -2.45
N LEU A 134 -16.39 6.47 -1.24
CA LEU A 134 -16.13 5.17 -0.62
C LEU A 134 -17.07 4.99 0.59
N PRO A 135 -18.27 4.40 0.38
CA PRO A 135 -19.13 4.01 1.49
C PRO A 135 -18.56 2.77 2.20
N ARG A 136 -19.26 2.32 3.23
CA ARG A 136 -18.91 1.09 3.96
C ARG A 136 -18.61 -0.08 3.01
N ASP A 137 -17.55 -0.82 3.32
CA ASP A 137 -17.07 -2.01 2.59
C ASP A 137 -16.58 -1.72 1.16
N GLN A 138 -16.45 -0.44 0.77
CA GLN A 138 -15.82 -0.04 -0.48
C GLN A 138 -14.41 0.51 -0.23
N TYR A 139 -13.53 0.25 -1.18
CA TYR A 139 -12.17 0.75 -1.12
C TYR A 139 -11.61 1.08 -2.50
N LEU A 140 -10.62 1.96 -2.52
CA LEU A 140 -9.76 2.25 -3.66
C LEU A 140 -8.31 2.01 -3.27
N VAL A 141 -7.55 1.34 -4.13
CA VAL A 141 -6.11 1.12 -3.94
C VAL A 141 -5.32 2.02 -4.88
N VAL A 142 -4.53 2.92 -4.33
CA VAL A 142 -3.57 3.75 -5.07
C VAL A 142 -2.18 3.17 -4.88
N ARG A 143 -1.59 2.68 -5.96
CA ARG A 143 -0.23 2.12 -5.96
C ARG A 143 0.76 3.14 -6.49
N ASN A 144 2.03 3.05 -6.10
CA ASN A 144 3.08 3.86 -6.70
C ASN A 144 3.13 3.65 -8.23
N TYR A 145 3.20 4.72 -9.03
CA TYR A 145 3.13 4.65 -10.48
C TYR A 145 4.17 5.56 -11.13
N VAL A 146 5.01 4.98 -11.99
CA VAL A 146 6.15 5.67 -12.64
C VAL A 146 5.95 5.89 -14.15
N GLY A 147 4.80 5.53 -14.71
CA GLY A 147 4.55 5.63 -16.15
C GLY A 147 5.25 4.57 -17.00
N LEU A 148 5.13 4.69 -18.33
CA LEU A 148 5.77 3.84 -19.33
C LEU A 148 7.09 4.41 -19.87
N SER A 149 7.35 5.71 -19.67
CA SER A 149 8.63 6.32 -20.03
C SER A 149 9.16 7.23 -18.91
N ARG A 150 10.50 7.31 -18.80
CA ARG A 150 11.17 8.26 -17.89
C ARG A 150 11.00 9.73 -18.33
N ASP A 151 10.51 9.95 -19.55
CA ASP A 151 10.38 11.27 -20.20
C ASP A 151 8.91 11.76 -20.25
N ASP A 152 7.94 10.96 -19.78
CA ASP A 152 6.56 11.41 -19.54
C ASP A 152 6.56 12.35 -18.33
N LEU A 153 6.91 13.60 -18.59
CA LEU A 153 6.96 14.71 -17.63
C LEU A 153 5.57 15.13 -17.11
N GLU A 154 4.52 14.44 -17.50
CA GLU A 154 3.20 14.49 -16.87
C GLU A 154 3.00 13.20 -16.07
N LEU A 155 3.74 13.09 -14.95
CA LEU A 155 3.56 12.02 -13.97
C LEU A 155 2.07 11.93 -13.65
N THR A 156 1.47 10.78 -13.90
CA THR A 156 0.03 10.55 -13.75
C THR A 156 -0.32 10.47 -12.26
N SER A 157 -0.27 11.64 -11.62
CA SER A 157 -0.82 11.91 -10.30
C SER A 157 -2.29 11.55 -10.28
N VAL A 158 -2.80 11.22 -9.10
CA VAL A 158 -4.23 10.99 -8.95
C VAL A 158 -4.89 12.36 -8.81
N ILE A 159 -5.80 12.71 -9.72
CA ILE A 159 -6.57 13.96 -9.61
C ILE A 159 -8.02 13.64 -9.29
N ILE A 160 -8.44 14.00 -8.08
CA ILE A 160 -9.83 13.89 -7.67
C ILE A 160 -10.60 15.10 -8.19
N GLN A 161 -11.67 14.82 -8.91
CA GLN A 161 -12.57 15.81 -9.49
C GLN A 161 -13.92 15.73 -8.75
N THR A 162 -14.73 16.78 -8.87
CA THR A 162 -16.10 16.92 -8.33
C THR A 162 -16.28 16.82 -6.81
N GLU A 163 -15.86 15.72 -6.17
CA GLU A 163 -15.93 15.51 -4.72
C GLU A 163 -15.04 14.34 -4.25
N MET A 164 -14.64 14.39 -2.98
CA MET A 164 -14.11 13.24 -2.25
C MET A 164 -14.96 13.01 -0.99
N VAL A 165 -15.53 11.81 -0.85
CA VAL A 165 -16.29 11.39 0.32
C VAL A 165 -15.83 9.99 0.72
N ILE A 166 -15.14 9.90 1.85
CA ILE A 166 -14.75 8.63 2.45
C ILE A 166 -15.60 8.45 3.70
N GLU A 167 -16.66 7.66 3.60
CA GLU A 167 -17.62 7.46 4.69
C GLU A 167 -17.10 6.43 5.69
N SER A 168 -17.65 6.40 6.90
CA SER A 168 -17.33 5.37 7.90
C SER A 168 -17.41 3.95 7.33
N GLY A 169 -16.31 3.21 7.42
CA GLY A 169 -16.15 1.85 6.91
C GLY A 169 -15.72 1.75 5.44
N GLY A 170 -15.60 2.87 4.72
CA GLY A 170 -14.89 2.94 3.44
C GLY A 170 -13.39 3.16 3.64
N ALA A 171 -12.56 2.77 2.69
CA ALA A 171 -11.10 2.85 2.84
C ALA A 171 -10.35 3.31 1.58
N LEU A 172 -9.50 4.31 1.72
CA LEU A 172 -8.48 4.65 0.72
C LEU A 172 -7.17 3.96 1.11
N LYS A 173 -6.65 3.09 0.25
CA LYS A 173 -5.43 2.31 0.51
C LYS A 173 -4.28 2.82 -0.33
N LEU A 174 -3.16 3.15 0.29
CA LEU A 174 -1.92 3.56 -0.38
C LEU A 174 -0.89 2.44 -0.23
N VAL A 175 -0.39 1.96 -1.37
CA VAL A 175 0.64 0.90 -1.43
C VAL A 175 1.93 1.52 -1.93
N PHE A 176 2.86 1.74 -1.00
CA PHE A 176 4.17 2.34 -1.25
C PHE A 176 5.15 1.31 -1.82
N ASP A 177 6.05 1.81 -2.67
CA ASP A 177 7.19 1.07 -3.21
C ASP A 177 8.49 1.60 -2.56
N ALA A 178 9.60 0.90 -2.75
CA ALA A 178 10.94 1.36 -2.36
C ALA A 178 11.35 2.62 -3.13
N ASP A 179 10.84 2.81 -4.34
CA ASP A 179 11.11 3.98 -5.18
C ASP A 179 10.41 5.27 -4.72
N ARG A 180 10.73 6.40 -5.37
CA ARG A 180 10.05 7.68 -5.16
C ARG A 180 8.53 7.50 -5.36
N TRP A 181 7.74 8.03 -4.42
CA TRP A 181 6.30 8.13 -4.59
C TRP A 181 5.94 9.14 -5.66
N ASN A 182 5.27 8.65 -6.69
CA ASN A 182 4.86 9.42 -7.86
C ASN A 182 3.34 9.38 -8.07
N SER A 183 2.58 9.04 -7.03
CA SER A 183 1.12 8.95 -7.05
C SER A 183 0.48 9.93 -6.07
N LEU A 184 1.01 11.16 -6.08
CA LEU A 184 0.44 12.28 -5.34
C LEU A 184 -1.04 12.43 -5.68
N ILE A 185 -1.88 12.58 -4.65
CA ILE A 185 -3.30 12.85 -4.80
C ILE A 185 -3.53 14.36 -4.75
N THR A 186 -4.05 14.91 -5.84
CA THR A 186 -4.41 16.32 -6.00
C THR A 186 -5.91 16.45 -6.22
N PHE A 187 -6.41 17.69 -6.18
CA PHE A 187 -7.83 17.98 -6.26
C PHE A 187 -8.08 19.10 -7.26
N ASP A 188 -9.22 19.04 -7.95
CA ASP A 188 -9.77 20.23 -8.58
C ASP A 188 -10.05 21.31 -7.50
N GLU A 189 -9.85 22.58 -7.85
CA GLU A 189 -10.02 23.68 -6.91
C GLU A 189 -11.48 23.78 -6.43
N GLY A 190 -11.66 23.89 -5.11
CA GLY A 190 -12.96 24.16 -4.49
C GLY A 190 -13.89 22.96 -4.36
N ILE A 191 -13.45 21.74 -4.69
CA ILE A 191 -14.30 20.55 -4.51
C ILE A 191 -14.45 20.19 -3.02
N PRO A 192 -15.61 19.67 -2.60
CA PRO A 192 -15.80 19.18 -1.24
C PRO A 192 -14.96 17.93 -0.97
N VAL A 193 -14.37 17.87 0.22
CA VAL A 193 -13.61 16.73 0.73
C VAL A 193 -14.13 16.39 2.13
N THR A 194 -14.75 15.23 2.28
CA THR A 194 -15.31 14.73 3.56
C THR A 194 -14.65 13.41 3.95
N LEU A 195 -14.07 13.36 5.15
CA LEU A 195 -13.27 12.26 5.65
C LEU A 195 -13.82 11.72 6.97
N ASP A 196 -14.25 10.46 6.97
CA ASP A 196 -14.73 9.71 8.15
C ASP A 196 -14.30 8.22 8.11
N GLY A 197 -13.83 7.75 6.95
CA GLY A 197 -13.34 6.39 6.76
C GLY A 197 -11.84 6.22 7.00
N THR A 198 -11.28 5.16 6.44
CA THR A 198 -9.92 4.70 6.71
C THR A 198 -8.92 5.18 5.67
N LEU A 199 -7.76 5.66 6.12
CA LEU A 199 -6.55 5.75 5.30
C LEU A 199 -5.65 4.57 5.66
N ASP A 200 -5.53 3.60 4.76
CA ASP A 200 -4.71 2.40 4.92
C ASP A 200 -3.36 2.62 4.27
N LEU A 201 -2.29 2.61 5.07
CA LEU A 201 -0.91 2.83 4.63
C LEU A 201 -0.15 1.51 4.69
N THR A 202 0.32 1.01 3.55
CA THR A 202 1.10 -0.22 3.47
C THR A 202 2.19 -0.12 2.40
N PHE A 203 3.04 -1.15 2.33
CA PHE A 203 4.06 -1.29 1.30
C PHE A 203 3.76 -2.50 0.41
N ALA A 204 4.30 -2.49 -0.81
CA ALA A 204 4.34 -3.69 -1.64
C ALA A 204 5.23 -4.76 -1.00
N ASP A 205 4.94 -6.04 -1.31
CA ASP A 205 5.53 -7.20 -0.63
C ASP A 205 7.06 -7.30 -0.78
N ASP A 206 7.63 -6.70 -1.83
CA ASP A 206 9.05 -6.74 -2.16
C ASP A 206 9.86 -5.58 -1.55
N VAL A 207 9.24 -4.70 -0.78
CA VAL A 207 9.91 -3.55 -0.17
C VAL A 207 10.64 -3.93 1.11
N ASP A 208 11.95 -3.64 1.17
CA ASP A 208 12.70 -3.65 2.43
C ASP A 208 12.30 -2.44 3.29
N ILE A 209 11.37 -2.63 4.22
CA ILE A 209 10.80 -1.56 5.04
C ILE A 209 11.85 -0.87 5.93
N ASN A 210 12.89 -1.60 6.40
CA ASN A 210 13.92 -1.00 7.23
C ASN A 210 14.71 0.08 6.48
N SER A 211 14.90 -0.11 5.18
CA SER A 211 15.54 0.88 4.31
C SER A 211 14.70 2.15 4.10
N GLN A 212 13.42 2.12 4.49
CA GLN A 212 12.46 3.21 4.33
C GLN A 212 12.27 4.04 5.61
N LEU A 213 12.85 3.63 6.74
CA LEU A 213 12.70 4.34 8.02
C LEU A 213 13.21 5.78 7.94
N GLY A 214 12.43 6.71 8.51
CA GLY A 214 12.68 8.15 8.50
C GLY A 214 12.35 8.84 7.18
N ARG A 215 11.90 8.11 6.17
CA ARG A 215 11.50 8.68 4.88
C ARG A 215 10.14 9.36 4.99
N THR A 216 9.95 10.41 4.20
CA THR A 216 8.70 11.17 4.11
C THR A 216 8.07 11.01 2.74
N TRP A 217 6.75 10.85 2.70
CA TRP A 217 5.92 10.76 1.50
C TRP A 217 4.91 11.90 1.50
N LYS A 218 4.95 12.75 0.48
CA LYS A 218 3.85 13.67 0.18
C LYS A 218 2.77 12.90 -0.57
N ILE A 219 1.71 12.52 0.13
CA ILE A 219 0.62 11.69 -0.39
C ILE A 219 -0.58 12.52 -0.86
N PHE A 220 -0.79 13.69 -0.28
CA PHE A 220 -1.82 14.65 -0.71
C PHE A 220 -1.21 16.00 -1.06
N ASP A 221 -1.88 16.72 -1.97
CA ASP A 221 -1.73 18.16 -2.11
C ASP A 221 -3.09 18.81 -1.83
N TRP A 222 -3.26 19.35 -0.63
CA TRP A 222 -4.51 19.98 -0.20
C TRP A 222 -4.73 21.39 -0.79
N THR A 223 -3.83 21.86 -1.67
CA THR A 223 -3.97 23.20 -2.28
C THR A 223 -5.31 23.31 -3.01
N GLY A 224 -6.09 24.35 -2.69
CA GLY A 224 -7.38 24.61 -3.32
C GLY A 224 -8.57 23.88 -2.70
N VAL A 225 -8.35 23.01 -1.70
CA VAL A 225 -9.42 22.33 -0.96
C VAL A 225 -9.23 22.45 0.56
N ALA A 226 -10.30 22.20 1.31
CA ALA A 226 -10.26 22.16 2.77
C ALA A 226 -10.98 20.87 3.23
N PRO A 227 -10.24 19.84 3.67
CA PRO A 227 -10.85 18.62 4.18
C PRO A 227 -11.71 18.87 5.42
N GLU A 228 -12.91 18.31 5.42
CA GLU A 228 -13.79 18.24 6.58
C GLU A 228 -13.73 16.84 7.20
N GLY A 229 -13.42 16.77 8.50
CA GLY A 229 -13.19 15.52 9.19
C GLY A 229 -11.76 15.00 9.04
N GLU A 230 -11.53 13.78 9.51
CA GLU A 230 -10.21 13.16 9.55
C GLU A 230 -10.34 11.67 9.21
N PHE A 231 -9.33 11.13 8.52
CA PHE A 231 -9.16 9.70 8.37
C PHE A 231 -8.89 9.02 9.72
N SER A 232 -9.47 7.83 9.90
CA SER A 232 -8.89 6.83 10.79
C SER A 232 -7.71 6.17 10.07
N VAL A 233 -6.48 6.37 10.54
CA VAL A 233 -5.31 5.76 9.88
C VAL A 233 -5.12 4.32 10.35
N TYR A 234 -5.04 3.40 9.39
CA TYR A 234 -4.69 1.99 9.61
C TYR A 234 -3.34 1.69 8.97
N SER A 235 -2.45 1.04 9.70
CA SER A 235 -1.17 0.56 9.15
C SER A 235 -0.57 -0.49 10.08
N HIS A 236 0.20 -1.41 9.50
CA HIS A 236 1.12 -2.27 10.25
C HIS A 236 2.43 -1.55 10.59
N TYR A 237 2.54 -0.24 10.37
CA TYR A 237 3.74 0.54 10.59
C TYR A 237 3.45 1.80 11.41
N ASP A 238 4.47 2.32 12.09
CA ASP A 238 4.34 3.57 12.85
C ASP A 238 4.64 4.76 11.94
N TRP A 239 3.68 5.70 11.89
CA TRP A 239 3.76 6.89 11.05
C TRP A 239 3.69 8.17 11.88
N ASP A 240 4.53 9.14 11.55
CA ASP A 240 4.29 10.52 11.91
C ASP A 240 3.30 11.12 10.90
N LEU A 241 2.17 11.58 11.43
CA LEU A 241 1.03 12.13 10.69
C LEU A 241 0.83 13.62 10.97
N ALA A 242 1.73 14.28 11.72
CA ALA A 242 1.57 15.67 12.13
C ALA A 242 1.38 16.64 10.94
N SER A 243 1.94 16.26 9.79
CA SER A 243 1.89 17.03 8.54
C SER A 243 0.81 16.57 7.57
N LEU A 244 0.01 15.54 7.90
CA LEU A 244 -0.95 14.93 6.97
C LEU A 244 -1.98 15.94 6.46
N TYR A 245 -2.53 16.79 7.32
CA TYR A 245 -3.56 17.76 6.93
C TYR A 245 -3.02 19.17 6.63
N THR A 246 -1.71 19.39 6.76
CA THR A 246 -1.08 20.69 6.48
C THR A 246 -0.30 20.68 5.17
N SER A 247 0.67 19.79 5.03
CA SER A 247 1.46 19.62 3.79
C SER A 247 1.11 18.36 3.01
N GLY A 248 0.23 17.49 3.53
CA GLY A 248 -0.12 16.22 2.89
C GLY A 248 0.94 15.15 3.06
N GLU A 249 1.81 15.27 4.08
CA GLU A 249 2.97 14.42 4.27
C GLU A 249 2.79 13.43 5.42
N VAL A 250 3.33 12.22 5.22
CA VAL A 250 3.47 11.19 6.24
C VAL A 250 4.92 10.70 6.28
N THR A 251 5.45 10.41 7.48
CA THR A 251 6.82 9.91 7.64
C THR A 251 6.79 8.55 8.34
N LEU A 252 7.50 7.56 7.79
CA LEU A 252 7.65 6.27 8.45
C LEU A 252 8.64 6.45 9.60
N ILE A 253 8.19 6.29 10.83
CA ILE A 253 9.02 6.52 12.04
C ILE A 253 9.35 5.23 12.77
N GLY A 254 8.62 4.16 12.49
CA GLY A 254 8.86 2.86 13.07
C GLY A 254 8.26 1.76 12.22
N VAL A 255 8.95 0.63 12.23
CA VAL A 255 8.34 -0.66 11.94
C VAL A 255 8.02 -1.24 13.30
N PRO A 256 6.77 -1.63 13.60
CA PRO A 256 6.50 -2.31 14.84
C PRO A 256 7.34 -3.57 14.81
N THR A 257 8.15 -3.71 15.84
CA THR A 257 9.03 -4.83 15.99
C THR A 257 8.22 -5.98 16.54
N ILE A 258 7.17 -6.40 15.81
CA ILE A 258 6.43 -7.60 16.14
C ILE A 258 7.38 -8.74 15.79
N LEU A 259 8.22 -9.08 16.76
CA LEU A 259 8.90 -10.35 16.75
C LEU A 259 7.81 -11.41 16.72
N PRO A 260 7.89 -12.46 15.90
CA PRO A 260 6.95 -13.57 15.98
C PRO A 260 6.89 -14.04 17.45
N GLY A 261 5.72 -13.94 18.08
CA GLY A 261 5.55 -14.25 19.50
C GLY A 261 5.57 -13.06 20.49
N ASP A 262 5.84 -11.83 20.07
CA ASP A 262 5.73 -10.61 20.89
C ASP A 262 4.28 -10.11 20.92
N TYR A 263 3.40 -10.83 21.62
CA TYR A 263 1.96 -10.58 21.64
C TYR A 263 1.53 -9.35 22.43
N ASN A 264 2.37 -8.83 23.32
CA ASN A 264 2.10 -7.56 23.99
C ASN A 264 2.76 -6.36 23.28
N HIS A 265 3.49 -6.60 22.19
CA HIS A 265 4.17 -5.62 21.35
C HIS A 265 5.17 -4.74 22.13
N ASN A 266 5.88 -5.30 23.11
CA ASN A 266 6.88 -4.55 23.89
C ASN A 266 8.30 -4.61 23.30
N GLY A 267 8.48 -5.30 22.17
CA GLY A 267 9.75 -5.45 21.47
C GLY A 267 10.66 -6.57 22.01
N VAL A 268 10.16 -7.40 22.93
CA VAL A 268 10.85 -8.56 23.51
C VAL A 268 9.87 -9.73 23.58
N VAL A 269 10.27 -10.92 23.12
CA VAL A 269 9.47 -12.14 23.30
C VAL A 269 9.82 -12.76 24.65
N ASP A 270 9.00 -12.54 25.66
CA ASP A 270 9.21 -13.05 27.02
C ASP A 270 7.95 -13.63 27.69
N ALA A 271 8.00 -13.79 29.01
CA ALA A 271 6.89 -14.39 29.76
C ALA A 271 5.63 -13.50 29.81
N ALA A 272 5.75 -12.20 29.54
CA ALA A 272 4.60 -11.30 29.44
C ALA A 272 3.76 -11.61 28.19
N ASP A 273 4.38 -12.02 27.07
CA ASP A 273 3.67 -12.42 25.84
C ASP A 273 2.91 -13.72 26.01
N TYR A 274 3.50 -14.68 26.74
CA TYR A 274 2.80 -15.88 27.15
C TYR A 274 1.50 -15.58 27.92
N THR A 275 1.51 -14.51 28.72
CA THR A 275 0.33 -14.09 29.48
C THR A 275 -0.75 -13.56 28.54
N VAL A 276 -0.39 -12.80 27.50
CA VAL A 276 -1.33 -12.35 26.47
C VAL A 276 -1.91 -13.53 25.70
N TRP A 277 -1.07 -14.45 25.19
CA TRP A 277 -1.54 -15.67 24.53
C TRP A 277 -2.49 -16.47 25.42
N LYS A 278 -2.11 -16.67 26.68
CA LYS A 278 -2.91 -17.46 27.63
C LYS A 278 -4.26 -16.81 27.94
N ASP A 279 -4.30 -15.49 28.10
CA ASP A 279 -5.53 -14.74 28.36
C ASP A 279 -6.46 -14.67 27.14
N ARG A 280 -5.91 -14.96 25.95
CA ARG A 280 -6.63 -14.93 24.68
C ARG A 280 -6.82 -16.32 24.05
N PHE A 281 -6.33 -17.38 24.67
CA PHE A 281 -6.44 -18.74 24.12
C PHE A 281 -7.89 -19.13 23.86
N GLY A 282 -8.19 -19.53 22.61
CA GLY A 282 -9.53 -19.86 22.13
C GLY A 282 -10.41 -18.64 21.82
N SER A 283 -9.87 -17.42 21.89
CA SER A 283 -10.51 -16.22 21.38
C SER A 283 -10.55 -16.25 19.85
N ALA A 284 -11.69 -15.86 19.29
CA ALA A 284 -11.88 -15.64 17.85
C ALA A 284 -12.22 -14.16 17.54
N MET A 285 -12.02 -13.25 18.51
CA MET A 285 -12.42 -11.84 18.40
C MET A 285 -11.29 -10.86 18.74
N ALA A 286 -10.46 -11.20 19.73
CA ALA A 286 -9.20 -10.52 20.00
C ALA A 286 -8.09 -11.47 19.53
N LEU A 287 -7.46 -11.13 18.40
CA LEU A 287 -6.42 -11.89 17.70
C LEU A 287 -5.02 -11.30 17.96
N ASP A 288 -4.86 -10.57 19.06
CA ASP A 288 -3.61 -9.97 19.52
C ASP A 288 -2.50 -11.00 19.78
N ALA A 289 -2.87 -12.28 19.96
CA ALA A 289 -1.92 -13.39 20.06
C ALA A 289 -2.03 -14.43 18.94
N ASP A 290 -2.62 -14.06 17.79
CA ASP A 290 -2.67 -14.90 16.59
C ASP A 290 -1.36 -14.73 15.80
N GLY A 291 -0.34 -15.46 16.22
CA GLY A 291 1.01 -15.36 15.69
C GLY A 291 1.17 -16.00 14.32
N ASN A 292 0.35 -17.00 13.98
CA ASN A 292 0.36 -17.63 12.65
C ASN A 292 -0.64 -16.99 11.68
N GLN A 293 -1.46 -16.06 12.18
CA GLN A 293 -2.50 -15.33 11.46
C GLN A 293 -3.55 -16.25 10.84
N ASP A 294 -3.88 -17.36 11.50
CA ASP A 294 -4.87 -18.33 11.02
C ASP A 294 -6.31 -18.00 11.45
N GLY A 295 -6.49 -16.90 12.18
CA GLY A 295 -7.77 -16.43 12.67
C GLY A 295 -8.22 -17.09 13.97
N ALA A 296 -7.37 -17.90 14.59
CA ALA A 296 -7.58 -18.49 15.90
C ALA A 296 -6.35 -18.26 16.79
N ILE A 297 -6.57 -18.11 18.10
CA ILE A 297 -5.46 -18.16 19.07
C ILE A 297 -5.45 -19.55 19.68
N ASP A 298 -4.53 -20.38 19.24
CA ASP A 298 -4.43 -21.78 19.65
C ASP A 298 -2.99 -22.24 19.95
N ALA A 299 -2.76 -23.55 19.92
CA ALA A 299 -1.46 -24.14 20.25
C ALA A 299 -0.39 -23.87 19.18
N ALA A 300 -0.78 -23.53 17.96
CA ALA A 300 0.13 -23.12 16.90
C ALA A 300 0.80 -21.78 17.23
N ASP A 301 0.04 -20.83 17.77
CA ASP A 301 0.56 -19.53 18.23
C ASP A 301 1.53 -19.68 19.39
N TYR A 302 1.18 -20.55 20.35
CA TYR A 302 2.11 -20.90 21.42
C TYR A 302 3.47 -21.39 20.89
N THR A 303 3.45 -22.14 19.79
CA THR A 303 4.68 -22.65 19.16
C THR A 303 5.50 -21.51 18.58
N ILE A 304 4.85 -20.50 17.99
CA ILE A 304 5.49 -19.28 17.51
C ILE A 304 6.13 -18.51 18.67
N TRP A 305 5.41 -18.24 19.76
CA TRP A 305 5.99 -17.62 20.96
C TRP A 305 7.19 -18.40 21.49
N LYS A 306 7.06 -19.72 21.63
CA LYS A 306 8.09 -20.57 22.20
C LYS A 306 9.36 -20.60 21.35
N ASP A 307 9.23 -20.68 20.03
CA ASP A 307 10.36 -20.77 19.11
C ASP A 307 11.15 -19.46 19.04
N ASN A 308 10.53 -18.36 19.44
CA ASN A 308 11.11 -17.02 19.42
C ASN A 308 11.40 -16.47 20.83
N TYR A 309 11.19 -17.25 21.89
CA TYR A 309 11.42 -16.80 23.28
C TYR A 309 12.86 -16.32 23.50
N GLY A 310 12.99 -15.09 24.01
CA GLY A 310 14.26 -14.42 24.23
C GLY A 310 14.77 -13.62 23.03
N LEU A 311 14.03 -13.55 21.93
CA LEU A 311 14.30 -12.55 20.89
C LEU A 311 14.01 -11.16 21.44
N THR A 312 14.92 -10.23 21.16
CA THR A 312 14.79 -8.82 21.49
C THR A 312 15.01 -8.03 20.21
N SER A 313 14.14 -7.06 19.94
CA SER A 313 14.36 -6.15 18.84
C SER A 313 15.62 -5.31 19.10
N ILE A 314 16.39 -5.05 18.05
CA ILE A 314 17.69 -4.37 18.13
C ILE A 314 17.56 -2.86 18.42
N THR A 315 16.34 -2.36 18.63
CA THR A 315 16.07 -0.95 18.97
C THR A 315 16.18 -0.64 20.47
N ALA A 316 16.78 -1.52 21.27
CA ALA A 316 17.14 -1.20 22.65
C ALA A 316 18.55 -0.59 22.76
N MET A 317 18.82 0.54 22.07
CA MET A 317 19.87 1.50 22.47
C MET A 317 19.62 2.89 21.87
N SER A 318 18.76 3.69 22.53
CA SER A 318 19.04 5.09 22.84
C SER A 318 17.88 5.70 23.66
N SER A 319 17.73 5.27 24.91
CA SER A 319 17.01 6.06 25.91
C SER A 319 17.81 6.11 27.21
N ALA A 320 17.99 7.34 27.72
CA ALA A 320 18.82 7.81 28.84
C ALA A 320 20.28 8.10 28.44
N VAL A 321 20.77 9.34 28.56
CA VAL A 321 20.78 10.13 29.80
C VAL A 321 20.40 11.59 29.57
N SER A 322 19.38 12.04 30.32
CA SER A 322 19.21 13.45 30.67
C SER A 322 20.37 13.85 31.57
N GLU A 323 21.34 14.64 31.10
CA GLU A 323 22.29 15.24 32.04
C GLU A 323 21.65 16.45 32.73
N PRO A 324 21.71 16.53 34.08
CA PRO A 324 21.22 17.69 34.80
C PRO A 324 22.17 18.86 34.54
N SER A 325 21.60 20.03 34.31
CA SER A 325 22.18 21.38 34.38
C SER A 325 23.66 21.45 34.83
N GLY A 326 24.59 21.33 33.88
CA GLY A 326 26.03 21.57 34.07
C GLY A 326 26.45 23.04 33.94
N ALA A 327 25.51 23.98 33.95
CA ALA A 327 25.80 25.40 34.06
C ALA A 327 25.75 25.82 35.54
N LEU A 328 26.89 25.72 36.25
CA LEU A 328 27.33 26.46 37.45
C LEU A 328 28.15 25.56 38.39
N LEU A 329 29.45 25.35 38.12
CA LEU A 329 30.51 25.35 39.15
C LEU A 329 31.93 25.22 38.53
N ALA A 330 32.33 26.21 37.74
CA ALA A 330 33.75 26.41 37.41
C ALA A 330 34.14 27.87 37.68
N ALA A 331 33.80 28.36 38.87
CA ALA A 331 34.17 29.69 39.35
C ALA A 331 34.52 29.67 40.84
N SER A 332 35.33 28.71 41.30
CA SER A 332 35.86 28.74 42.67
C SER A 332 36.97 27.72 42.96
N THR A 333 38.01 27.59 42.13
CA THR A 333 39.30 26.96 42.56
C THR A 333 40.54 27.40 41.75
N ALA A 334 40.48 28.51 41.01
CA ALA A 334 41.68 29.14 40.40
C ALA A 334 42.19 30.35 41.21
N LEU A 335 41.91 30.40 42.51
CA LEU A 335 42.39 31.43 43.43
C LEU A 335 43.04 30.81 44.68
N LEU A 336 43.90 29.80 44.51
CA LEU A 336 44.70 29.24 45.62
C LEU A 336 46.06 28.65 45.18
N LEU A 337 46.56 29.02 44.00
CA LEU A 337 47.94 28.69 43.55
C LEU A 337 48.76 29.94 43.18
N LEU A 338 48.40 31.11 43.73
CA LEU A 338 49.22 32.31 43.65
C LEU A 338 49.48 32.92 45.03
N LYS A 339 49.88 32.10 46.01
CA LYS A 339 50.40 32.59 47.31
C LYS A 339 51.14 31.50 48.12
N ARG A 340 52.13 30.84 47.52
CA ARG A 340 53.21 30.19 48.30
C ARG A 340 54.45 29.89 47.45
N ARG A 341 55.08 30.96 46.96
CA ARG A 341 56.49 30.92 46.52
C ARG A 341 57.23 32.07 47.20
N ILE A 342 57.24 32.03 48.54
CA ILE A 342 58.13 32.85 49.39
C ILE A 342 58.57 31.97 50.57
N ALA A 343 59.90 31.88 50.73
CA ALA A 343 60.66 31.45 51.89
C ALA A 343 60.65 29.95 52.27
N VAL A 344 61.69 29.23 51.82
CA VAL A 344 62.54 28.45 52.73
C VAL A 344 64.00 28.72 52.32
N ASP A 345 64.60 29.66 53.02
CA ASP A 345 66.05 29.81 53.17
C ASP A 345 66.29 30.07 54.67
N VAL A 346 67.47 29.74 55.16
CA VAL A 346 67.99 29.77 56.55
C VAL A 346 67.97 28.42 57.29
N GLY A 347 69.17 27.88 57.45
CA GLY A 347 69.55 26.75 58.30
C GLY A 347 70.93 26.23 57.93
#